data_AF-A0AAD5L568-F1
#
_entry.id   AF-A0AAD5L568-F1
#
_cell.length_a   1.000
_cell.length_b   1.000
_cell.length_c   1.000
_cell.angle_alpha   90.00
_cell.angle_beta   90.00
_cell.angle_gamma   90.00
#
_symmetry.space_group_name_H-M   'P 1'
#
loop_
_entity.id
_entity.type
_entity.pdbx_description
1 polymer ?
#
loop_
_entity_poly.entity_id
_entity_poly.type
_entity_poly.pdbx_seq_one_letter_code
_entity_poly.pdbx_strand_id
1 'polypeptide(L)'
;MTRLNDADRMLLQRILAAGAMDEHSVRRIAKKLTGEELSKQDVDSMVNRLAASVRPFAMDLRRSVYDDGKMYLAVVNTVSRGGGAARPLFFTPLRC
;
A
#
# COMPACT_ATOMS: atom_id res chain seq x y z
N MET A 1 -13.21 3.82 -13.42
CA MET A 1 -11.97 4.40 -12.89
C MET A 1 -12.31 5.26 -11.69
N THR A 2 -11.98 4.83 -10.47
CA THR A 2 -12.11 5.66 -9.26
C THR A 2 -11.19 6.87 -9.41
N ARG A 3 -11.73 8.09 -9.31
CA ARG A 3 -10.89 9.30 -9.28
C ARG A 3 -10.14 9.31 -7.96
N LEU A 4 -8.82 9.13 -8.01
CA LEU A 4 -7.92 9.34 -6.88
C LEU A 4 -7.67 10.84 -6.71
N ASN A 5 -7.80 11.33 -5.47
CA ASN A 5 -7.37 12.69 -5.11
C ASN A 5 -5.84 12.77 -5.09
N ASP A 6 -5.28 13.99 -5.08
CA ASP A 6 -3.82 14.18 -5.07
C ASP A 6 -3.16 13.55 -3.84
N ALA A 7 -3.81 13.60 -2.68
CA ALA A 7 -3.37 12.90 -1.48
C ALA A 7 -3.29 11.37 -1.68
N ASP A 8 -4.27 10.76 -2.35
CA ASP A 8 -4.28 9.33 -2.63
C ASP A 8 -3.15 8.96 -3.61
N ARG A 9 -2.95 9.76 -4.66
CA ARG A 9 -1.86 9.57 -5.63
C ARG A 9 -0.49 9.67 -4.97
N MET A 10 -0.29 10.66 -4.12
CA MET A 10 0.96 10.84 -3.37
C MET A 10 1.20 9.71 -2.37
N LEU A 11 0.16 9.25 -1.68
CA LEU A 11 0.26 8.11 -0.77
C LEU A 11 0.66 6.84 -1.53
N LEU A 12 0.03 6.57 -2.66
CA LEU A 12 0.36 5.42 -3.51
C LEU A 12 1.80 5.47 -4.01
N GLN A 13 2.27 6.62 -4.48
CA GLN A 13 3.66 6.81 -4.91
C GLN A 13 4.66 6.53 -3.79
N ARG A 14 4.34 6.95 -2.55
CA ARG A 14 5.21 6.68 -1.39
C ARG A 14 5.22 5.22 -0.99
N ILE A 15 4.07 4.54 -1.03
CA ILE A 15 3.99 3.09 -0.75
C ILE A 15 4.80 2.32 -1.82
N LEU A 16 4.66 2.69 -3.09
CA LEU A 16 5.43 2.10 -4.19
C LEU A 16 6.94 2.33 -4.03
N ALA A 17 7.35 3.54 -3.65
CA ALA A 17 8.76 3.87 -3.44
C ALA A 17 9.36 3.16 -2.22
N ALA A 18 8.59 2.97 -1.15
CA ALA A 18 9.01 2.25 0.05
C ALA A 18 8.92 0.72 -0.10
N GLY A 19 8.14 0.22 -1.06
CA GLY A 19 7.85 -1.18 -1.29
C GLY A 19 6.85 -1.77 -0.28
N ALA A 20 7.13 -1.63 1.01
CA ALA A 20 6.25 -2.00 2.10
C ALA A 20 6.27 -0.92 3.21
N MET A 21 5.11 -0.62 3.77
CA MET A 21 4.95 0.41 4.79
C MET A 21 4.10 -0.07 5.95
N ASP A 22 4.51 0.19 7.18
CA ASP A 22 3.70 -0.12 8.35
C ASP A 22 2.47 0.81 8.45
N GLU A 23 1.41 0.32 9.10
CA GLU A 23 0.14 1.05 9.24
C GLU A 23 0.31 2.41 9.94
N HIS A 24 1.26 2.52 10.88
CA HIS A 24 1.53 3.77 11.59
C HIS A 24 2.21 4.81 10.67
N SER A 25 3.15 4.39 9.82
CA SER A 25 3.76 5.24 8.80
C SER A 25 2.75 5.66 7.73
N VAL A 26 1.84 4.78 7.32
CA VAL A 26 0.74 5.14 6.41
C VAL A 26 -0.13 6.23 7.01
N ARG A 27 -0.58 6.09 8.28
CA ARG A 27 -1.34 7.13 9.00
C ARG A 27 -0.57 8.44 9.08
N ARG A 28 0.73 8.39 9.39
CA ARG A 28 1.57 9.58 9.54
C ARG A 28 1.70 10.35 8.23
N ILE A 29 1.83 9.64 7.11
CA ILE A 29 1.86 10.24 5.78
C ILE A 29 0.49 10.79 5.42
N ALA A 30 -0.56 10.03 5.65
CA ALA A 30 -1.91 10.44 5.34
C ALA A 30 -2.28 11.73 6.12
N LYS A 31 -1.97 11.81 7.43
CA LYS A 31 -2.10 13.03 8.24
C LYS A 31 -1.29 14.21 7.69
N LYS A 32 -0.07 13.97 7.17
CA LYS A 32 0.72 15.04 6.52
C LYS A 32 0.10 15.52 5.20
N LEU A 33 -0.63 14.66 4.49
CA LEU A 33 -1.21 14.97 3.18
C LEU A 33 -2.58 15.61 3.30
N THR A 34 -3.42 15.15 4.24
CA THR A 34 -4.78 15.66 4.45
C THR A 34 -4.82 16.77 5.49
N GLY A 35 -3.82 16.88 6.37
CA GLY A 35 -3.84 17.79 7.52
C GLY A 35 -4.74 17.32 8.67
N GLU A 36 -5.49 16.22 8.47
CA GLU A 36 -6.49 15.72 9.40
C GLU A 36 -6.02 14.46 10.12
N GLU A 37 -6.53 14.25 11.32
CA GLU A 37 -6.30 13.02 12.07
C GLU A 37 -7.23 11.92 11.57
N LEU A 38 -6.67 11.04 10.74
CA LEU A 38 -7.43 9.96 10.11
C LEU A 38 -7.60 8.78 11.06
N SER A 39 -8.85 8.33 11.22
CA SER A 39 -9.15 7.12 11.97
C SER A 39 -8.65 5.87 11.24
N LYS A 40 -8.67 4.71 11.91
CA LYS A 40 -8.35 3.44 11.25
C LYS A 40 -9.30 3.13 10.08
N GLN A 41 -10.58 3.48 10.21
CA GLN A 41 -11.57 3.27 9.15
C GLN A 41 -11.32 4.16 7.92
N ASP A 42 -10.84 5.38 8.14
CA ASP A 42 -10.51 6.30 7.03
C ASP A 42 -9.32 5.78 6.23
N VAL A 43 -8.29 5.29 6.94
CA VAL A 43 -7.13 4.65 6.31
C VAL A 43 -7.55 3.39 5.55
N ASP A 44 -8.43 2.56 6.12
CA ASP A 44 -8.97 1.39 5.42
C ASP A 44 -9.72 1.77 4.14
N SER A 45 -10.54 2.82 4.21
CA SER A 45 -11.26 3.35 3.06
C SER A 45 -10.33 3.93 2.00
N MET A 46 -9.26 4.62 2.40
CA MET A 46 -8.20 5.08 1.49
C MET A 46 -7.49 3.92 0.81
N VAL A 47 -7.03 2.93 1.59
CA VAL A 47 -6.35 1.75 1.06
C VAL A 47 -7.24 0.97 0.10
N ASN A 48 -8.53 0.81 0.40
CA ASN A 48 -9.48 0.15 -0.50
C ASN A 48 -9.68 0.92 -1.81
N ARG A 49 -9.73 2.26 -1.75
CA ARG A 49 -9.78 3.11 -2.96
C ARG A 49 -8.51 2.97 -3.81
N LEU A 50 -7.34 2.95 -3.16
CA LEU A 50 -6.05 2.71 -3.82
C LEU A 50 -6.01 1.34 -4.47
N ALA A 51 -6.44 0.29 -3.76
CA ALA A 51 -6.52 -1.08 -4.27
C ALA A 51 -7.39 -1.14 -5.52
N ALA A 52 -8.58 -0.54 -5.48
CA ALA A 52 -9.47 -0.45 -6.63
C ALA A 52 -8.83 0.29 -7.83
N SER A 53 -7.96 1.27 -7.59
CA SER A 53 -7.27 2.01 -8.64
C SER A 53 -6.08 1.25 -9.25
N VAL A 54 -5.44 0.34 -8.50
CA VAL A 54 -4.29 -0.43 -9.00
C VAL A 54 -4.68 -1.79 -9.61
N ARG A 55 -5.88 -2.31 -9.28
CA ARG A 55 -6.45 -3.53 -9.87
C ARG A 55 -6.41 -3.59 -11.41
N PRO A 56 -6.70 -2.50 -12.16
CA PRO A 56 -6.59 -2.50 -13.62
C PRO A 56 -5.18 -2.80 -14.15
N PHE A 57 -4.15 -2.58 -13.34
CA PHE A 57 -2.75 -2.85 -13.67
C PHE A 57 -2.28 -4.24 -13.19
N ALA A 58 -3.21 -5.14 -12.86
CA ALA A 58 -2.93 -6.42 -12.23
C ALA A 58 -2.08 -6.30 -10.96
N MET A 59 -2.28 -5.23 -10.20
CA MET A 59 -1.68 -5.02 -8.89
C MET A 59 -2.76 -4.97 -7.83
N ASP A 60 -2.42 -5.31 -6.60
CA ASP A 60 -3.31 -5.19 -5.44
C ASP A 60 -2.55 -4.68 -4.23
N LEU A 61 -3.24 -4.07 -3.27
CA LEU A 61 -2.64 -3.71 -1.99
C LEU A 61 -2.92 -4.81 -0.98
N ARG A 62 -1.87 -5.47 -0.50
CA ARG A 62 -1.97 -6.50 0.53
C ARG A 62 -1.49 -6.00 1.87
N ARG A 63 -2.19 -6.45 2.91
CA ARG A 63 -1.76 -6.33 4.30
C ARG A 63 -1.24 -7.67 4.78
N SER A 64 -0.05 -7.66 5.37
CA SER A 64 0.56 -8.84 5.96
C SER A 64 1.17 -8.47 7.31
N VAL A 65 1.08 -9.40 8.26
CA VAL A 65 1.80 -9.29 9.53
C VAL A 65 3.22 -9.83 9.30
N TYR A 66 4.23 -9.06 9.70
CA TYR A 66 5.62 -9.48 9.66
C TYR A 66 6.03 -10.14 10.98
N ASP A 67 7.21 -10.76 11.01
CA ASP A 67 7.75 -11.45 12.19
C ASP A 67 7.92 -10.53 13.42
N ASP A 68 7.90 -9.21 13.23
CA ASP A 68 7.92 -8.21 14.30
C ASP A 68 6.53 -7.94 14.92
N GLY A 69 5.51 -8.67 14.49
CA GLY A 69 4.11 -8.53 14.93
C GLY A 69 3.41 -7.29 14.38
N LYS A 70 4.05 -6.49 13.51
CA LYS A 70 3.43 -5.30 12.93
C LYS A 70 2.74 -5.60 11.61
N MET A 71 1.69 -4.83 11.36
CA MET A 71 0.94 -4.89 10.11
C MET A 71 1.60 -3.99 9.07
N TYR A 72 2.01 -4.58 7.96
CA TYR A 72 2.58 -3.90 6.80
C TYR A 72 1.63 -3.93 5.62
N LEU A 73 1.63 -2.85 4.86
CA LEU A 73 0.91 -2.65 3.63
C LEU A 73 1.90 -2.59 2.47
N ALA A 74 1.70 -3.40 1.44
CA ALA A 74 2.54 -3.42 0.25
C ALA A 74 1.70 -3.54 -1.03
N VAL A 75 2.22 -2.99 -2.13
CA VAL A 75 1.65 -3.22 -3.46
C VAL A 75 2.24 -4.52 -4.02
N VAL A 76 1.38 -5.49 -4.30
CA VAL A 76 1.75 -6.80 -4.83
C VAL A 76 1.28 -6.96 -6.26
N ASN A 77 2.04 -7.72 -7.05
CA ASN A 77 1.58 -8.11 -8.37
C ASN A 77 0.65 -9.31 -8.28
N THR A 78 -0.54 -9.21 -8.88
CA THR A 78 -1.52 -10.29 -8.95
C THR A 78 -1.48 -11.06 -10.26
N VAL A 79 -0.72 -10.64 -11.28
CA VAL A 79 -0.47 -11.53 -12.43
C VAL A 79 0.34 -12.72 -11.98
N SER A 80 -0.34 -13.86 -11.88
CA SER A 80 0.28 -15.16 -11.71
C SER A 80 1.01 -15.53 -13.01
N ARG A 81 2.31 -15.24 -13.11
CA ARG A 81 3.18 -16.05 -13.97
C ARG A 81 3.29 -17.41 -13.28
N GLY A 82 2.88 -18.48 -13.97
CA GLY A 82 2.79 -19.84 -13.44
C GLY A 82 4.03 -20.32 -12.68
N GLY A 83 4.03 -20.11 -11.36
CA GLY A 83 5.07 -20.47 -10.42
C GLY A 83 4.73 -19.85 -9.07
N GLY A 84 4.14 -20.65 -8.18
CA GLY A 84 3.47 -20.18 -6.97
C GLY A 84 4.33 -19.32 -6.05
N ALA A 85 4.06 -18.02 -6.02
CA ALA A 85 4.15 -17.11 -4.89
C ALA A 85 3.79 -15.70 -5.39
N ALA A 86 2.77 -15.07 -4.79
CA ALA A 86 2.52 -13.66 -5.00
C ALA A 86 3.71 -12.86 -4.46
N ARG A 87 4.65 -12.46 -5.33
CA ARG A 87 5.84 -11.70 -4.94
C ARG A 87 5.47 -10.22 -4.86
N PRO A 88 5.78 -9.52 -3.75
CA PRO A 88 5.70 -8.06 -3.72
C PRO A 88 6.62 -7.50 -4.81
N LEU A 89 6.15 -6.49 -5.55
CA LEU A 89 6.91 -5.91 -6.68
C LEU A 89 8.25 -5.28 -6.26
N PHE A 90 8.40 -4.99 -4.97
CA PHE A 90 9.54 -4.27 -4.41
C PHE A 90 10.16 -4.94 -3.18
N PHE A 91 9.97 -6.26 -3.01
CA PHE A 91 10.78 -7.03 -2.07
C PHE A 91 12.17 -7.30 -2.67
N THR A 92 12.91 -6.24 -3.01
CA THR A 92 14.37 -6.32 -2.94
C THR A 92 14.71 -6.39 -1.46
N PRO A 93 15.52 -7.36 -1.00
CA PRO A 93 16.10 -7.23 0.33
C PRO A 93 16.86 -5.91 0.29
N LEU A 94 16.48 -4.98 1.17
CA LEU A 94 17.40 -3.96 1.65
C LEU A 94 18.61 -4.73 2.18
N ARG A 95 19.58 -5.00 1.30
CA ARG A 95 20.93 -5.31 1.69
C ARG A 95 21.39 -4.10 2.49
N CYS A 96 21.62 -4.33 3.78
CA CYS A 96 22.52 -3.52 4.58
C CYS A 96 23.86 -3.33 3.84
#